data_AF-A0A8K0JXE6-F1
#
_entry.id   AF-A0A8K0JXE6-F1
#
_cell.length_a   1.000
_cell.length_b   1.000
_cell.length_c   1.000
_cell.angle_alpha   90.00
_cell.angle_beta   90.00
_cell.angle_gamma   90.00
#
_symmetry.space_group_name_H-M   'P 1'
#
loop_
_entity.id
_entity.type
_entity.pdbx_description
1 polymer ?
#
loop_
_entity_poly.entity_id
_entity_poly.type
_entity_poly.pdbx_seq_one_letter_code
_entity_poly.pdbx_strand_id
1 'polypeptide(L)'
;MADLVIDHLEIMRSAHLEDKQLFFLQCAMEENCLASPAYKMHKERPGEWHLMTRRLLRFTARIINAGTADFRPFVPKHLWEFHQCHMFNLWQKYRHYHSMEVFATFDVMDLNGRRVAEGHKASFCLEDNQCLPGVKPVYACANYGDQGITVGCSDIYRHNIDCQWVDITELNPGLYTFKVRILTIKGC
;
A
#
# COMPACT_ATOMS: atom_id res chain seq x y z
N MET A 1 15.10 5.32 18.69
CA MET A 1 13.69 5.41 18.23
C MET A 1 13.70 5.16 16.73
N ALA A 2 12.71 4.44 16.20
CA ALA A 2 12.55 4.26 14.76
C ALA A 2 12.18 5.59 14.08
N ASP A 3 12.66 5.80 12.86
CA ASP A 3 12.34 6.98 12.05
C ASP A 3 12.10 6.53 10.61
N LEU A 4 10.83 6.55 10.18
CA LEU A 4 10.41 6.05 8.88
C LEU A 4 10.36 7.19 7.87
N VAL A 5 11.25 7.13 6.88
CA VAL A 5 11.38 8.14 5.84
C VAL A 5 10.96 7.56 4.50
N ILE A 6 10.05 8.26 3.82
CA ILE A 6 9.59 7.86 2.49
C ILE A 6 10.52 8.40 1.40
N ASP A 7 10.89 7.54 0.45
CA ASP A 7 11.64 7.94 -0.73
C ASP A 7 10.69 8.58 -1.76
N HIS A 8 10.55 9.90 -1.69
CA HIS A 8 9.70 10.67 -2.61
C HIS A 8 10.19 10.62 -4.06
N LEU A 9 11.49 10.42 -4.30
CA LEU A 9 12.02 10.30 -5.66
C LEU A 9 11.59 8.99 -6.31
N GLU A 10 11.54 7.90 -5.55
CA GLU A 10 11.02 6.62 -6.02
C GLU A 10 9.55 6.72 -6.44
N ILE A 11 8.72 7.43 -5.65
CA ILE A 11 7.33 7.72 -6.02
C ILE A 11 7.29 8.47 -7.35
N MET A 12 8.04 9.57 -7.47
CA MET A 12 8.03 10.39 -8.69
C MET A 12 8.47 9.62 -9.94
N ARG A 13 9.44 8.72 -9.82
CA ARG A 13 9.98 7.94 -10.94
C ARG A 13 9.06 6.82 -11.38
N SER A 14 8.32 6.23 -10.44
CA SER A 14 7.47 5.05 -10.69
C SER A 14 6.00 5.40 -10.89
N ALA A 15 5.60 6.65 -10.65
CA ALA A 15 4.23 7.10 -10.79
C ALA A 15 3.73 7.00 -12.23
N HIS A 16 2.61 6.30 -12.45
CA HIS A 16 1.95 6.18 -13.75
C HIS A 16 0.47 5.87 -13.59
N LEU A 17 -0.29 6.06 -14.67
CA LEU A 17 -1.70 5.72 -14.74
C LEU A 17 -1.88 4.31 -15.33
N GLU A 18 -2.76 3.52 -14.72
CA GLU A 18 -3.22 2.25 -15.27
C GLU A 18 -4.76 2.24 -15.28
N ASP A 19 -5.34 1.97 -16.45
CA ASP A 19 -6.77 1.70 -16.58
C ASP A 19 -7.00 0.18 -16.48
N LYS A 20 -7.75 -0.28 -15.47
CA LYS A 20 -7.93 -1.71 -15.18
C LYS A 20 -9.40 -2.05 -14.93
N GLN A 21 -9.88 -3.12 -15.55
CA GLN A 21 -11.25 -3.60 -15.36
C GLN A 21 -11.46 -4.18 -13.95
N LEU A 22 -12.65 -3.99 -13.38
CA LEU A 22 -13.01 -4.51 -12.06
C LEU A 22 -12.86 -6.04 -11.97
N PHE A 23 -13.03 -6.76 -13.09
CA PHE A 23 -12.75 -8.19 -13.16
C PHE A 23 -11.38 -8.58 -12.58
N PHE A 24 -10.34 -7.77 -12.84
CA PHE A 24 -8.97 -8.00 -12.37
C PHE A 24 -8.65 -7.33 -11.01
N LEU A 25 -9.65 -6.73 -10.36
CA LEU A 25 -9.49 -5.98 -9.11
C LEU A 25 -10.29 -6.58 -7.95
N GLN A 26 -10.83 -7.79 -8.09
CA GLN A 26 -11.65 -8.45 -7.06
C GLN A 26 -10.95 -8.50 -5.70
N CYS A 27 -9.67 -8.87 -5.71
CA CYS A 27 -8.86 -8.89 -4.50
C CYS A 27 -8.71 -7.52 -3.85
N ALA A 28 -8.38 -6.50 -4.64
CA ALA A 28 -8.32 -5.13 -4.15
C ALA A 28 -9.68 -4.61 -3.68
N MET A 29 -10.79 -5.13 -4.22
CA MET A 29 -12.13 -4.83 -3.73
C MET A 29 -12.38 -5.43 -2.35
N GLU A 30 -12.03 -6.70 -2.13
CA GLU A 30 -12.13 -7.36 -0.82
C GLU A 30 -11.36 -6.59 0.27
N GLU A 31 -10.24 -5.96 -0.11
CA GLU A 31 -9.39 -5.16 0.77
C GLU A 31 -9.75 -3.66 0.82
N ASN A 32 -10.90 -3.25 0.26
CA ASN A 32 -11.38 -1.86 0.26
C ASN A 32 -10.48 -0.84 -0.48
N CYS A 33 -9.63 -1.27 -1.41
CA CYS A 33 -8.62 -0.44 -2.06
C CYS A 33 -9.09 0.40 -3.27
N LEU A 34 -10.39 0.47 -3.55
CA LEU A 34 -10.95 1.27 -4.65
C LEU A 34 -11.81 2.42 -4.12
N ALA A 35 -12.17 3.38 -4.99
CA ALA A 35 -13.08 4.44 -4.59
C ALA A 35 -14.51 3.90 -4.43
N SER A 36 -15.32 4.58 -3.58
CA SER A 36 -16.68 4.14 -3.24
C SER A 36 -17.60 3.79 -4.44
N PRO A 37 -17.52 4.44 -5.62
CA PRO A 37 -18.34 4.07 -6.77
C PRO A 37 -18.09 2.65 -7.29
N ALA A 38 -16.86 2.10 -7.14
CA ALA A 38 -16.55 0.73 -7.54
C ALA A 38 -17.43 -0.30 -6.80
N TYR A 39 -17.63 -0.10 -5.49
CA TYR A 39 -18.46 -0.97 -4.65
C TYR A 39 -19.96 -0.82 -4.92
N LYS A 40 -20.40 0.39 -5.28
CA LYS A 40 -21.78 0.62 -5.71
C LYS A 40 -22.06 -0.10 -7.02
N MET A 41 -21.17 0.02 -8.01
CA MET A 41 -21.30 -0.68 -9.29
C MET A 41 -21.39 -2.20 -9.12
N HIS A 42 -20.57 -2.79 -8.24
CA HIS A 42 -20.61 -4.21 -7.94
C HIS A 42 -21.98 -4.67 -7.40
N LYS A 43 -22.64 -3.85 -6.58
CA LYS A 43 -23.96 -4.16 -6.01
C LYS A 43 -25.11 -3.89 -7.00
N GLU A 44 -25.03 -2.80 -7.75
CA GLU A 44 -26.12 -2.31 -8.60
C GLU A 44 -26.14 -2.94 -10.00
N ARG A 45 -25.00 -3.47 -10.48
CA ARG A 45 -24.86 -4.02 -11.84
C ARG A 45 -24.22 -5.42 -11.83
N PRO A 46 -24.87 -6.44 -11.23
CA PRO A 46 -24.27 -7.77 -11.06
C PRO A 46 -23.83 -8.44 -12.37
N GLY A 47 -24.48 -8.10 -13.49
CA GLY A 47 -24.13 -8.65 -14.81
C GLY A 47 -23.03 -7.91 -15.59
N GLU A 48 -22.64 -6.71 -15.17
CA GLU A 48 -21.77 -5.83 -15.98
C GLU A 48 -20.61 -5.21 -15.19
N TRP A 49 -20.65 -5.23 -13.86
CA TRP A 49 -19.64 -4.57 -13.01
C TRP A 49 -18.21 -4.97 -13.40
N HIS A 50 -18.00 -6.24 -13.75
CA HIS A 50 -16.69 -6.79 -14.10
C HIS A 50 -16.06 -6.14 -15.34
N LEU A 51 -16.87 -5.57 -16.24
CA LEU A 51 -16.42 -4.86 -17.45
C LEU A 51 -16.07 -3.38 -17.18
N MET A 52 -16.54 -2.82 -16.06
CA MET A 52 -16.29 -1.44 -15.69
C MET A 52 -14.80 -1.23 -15.43
N THR A 53 -14.26 -0.12 -15.91
CA THR A 53 -12.84 0.21 -15.79
C THR A 53 -12.62 1.25 -14.70
N ARG A 54 -11.52 1.09 -13.94
CA ARG A 54 -11.02 2.04 -12.95
C ARG A 54 -9.69 2.60 -13.42
N ARG A 55 -9.47 3.90 -13.20
CA ARG A 55 -8.20 4.58 -13.45
C ARG A 55 -7.42 4.68 -12.15
N LEU A 56 -6.25 4.04 -12.13
CA LEU A 56 -5.41 3.91 -10.94
C LEU A 56 -4.13 4.73 -11.11
N LEU A 57 -3.87 5.65 -10.19
CA LEU A 57 -2.56 6.29 -10.05
C LEU A 57 -1.67 5.35 -9.23
N ARG A 58 -0.83 4.57 -9.92
CA ARG A 58 0.12 3.63 -9.32
C ARG A 58 1.44 4.31 -9.02
N PHE A 59 2.16 3.82 -8.01
CA PHE A 59 3.49 4.30 -7.63
C PHE A 59 4.19 3.27 -6.73
N THR A 60 5.51 3.24 -6.70
CA THR A 60 6.29 2.48 -5.71
C THR A 60 6.47 3.33 -4.46
N ALA A 61 6.19 2.77 -3.29
CA ALA A 61 6.53 3.38 -2.01
C ALA A 61 7.68 2.61 -1.37
N ARG A 62 8.85 3.26 -1.26
CA ARG A 62 9.98 2.75 -0.47
C ARG A 62 10.08 3.54 0.82
N ILE A 63 10.10 2.84 1.95
CA ILE A 63 10.19 3.43 3.28
C ILE A 63 11.46 2.90 3.94
N ILE A 64 12.40 3.77 4.27
CA ILE A 64 13.62 3.42 5.00
C ILE A 64 13.45 3.71 6.49
N ASN A 65 13.95 2.82 7.35
CA ASN A 65 14.15 3.13 8.76
C ASN A 65 15.50 3.83 8.96
N ALA A 66 15.49 5.16 9.03
CA ALA A 66 16.65 6.02 9.28
C ALA A 66 16.88 6.30 10.78
N GLY A 67 16.13 5.62 11.66
CA GLY A 67 16.18 5.83 13.10
C GLY A 67 17.36 5.15 13.78
N THR A 68 17.24 5.00 15.09
CA THR A 68 18.24 4.33 15.95
C THR A 68 17.71 3.05 16.61
N ALA A 69 16.50 2.63 16.26
CA ALA A 69 15.90 1.36 16.70
C ALA A 69 14.99 0.81 15.59
N ASP A 70 14.80 -0.51 15.60
CA ASP A 70 13.92 -1.18 14.64
C ASP A 70 12.48 -0.69 14.75
N PHE A 71 11.80 -0.57 13.62
CA PHE A 71 10.37 -0.36 13.60
C PHE A 71 9.68 -1.71 13.79
N ARG A 72 8.70 -1.76 14.70
CA ARG A 72 7.93 -2.97 14.99
C ARG A 72 6.43 -2.65 14.91
N PRO A 73 5.61 -3.56 14.39
CA PRO A 73 4.16 -3.40 14.46
C PRO A 73 3.71 -3.39 15.93
N PHE A 74 2.73 -2.54 16.23
CA PHE A 74 2.14 -2.47 17.57
C PHE A 74 1.18 -3.63 17.84
N VAL A 75 0.53 -4.16 16.79
CA VAL A 75 -0.46 -5.24 16.92
C VAL A 75 0.27 -6.55 17.27
N PRO A 76 -0.10 -7.22 18.39
CA PRO A 76 0.43 -8.53 18.74
C PRO A 76 0.25 -9.56 17.63
N LYS A 77 1.23 -10.45 17.47
CA LYS A 77 1.28 -11.45 16.39
C LYS A 77 0.04 -12.36 16.26
N HIS A 78 -0.60 -12.66 17.39
CA HIS A 78 -1.82 -13.48 17.43
C HIS A 78 -3.08 -12.77 16.93
N LEU A 79 -3.03 -11.44 16.79
CA LEU A 79 -4.12 -10.61 16.24
C LEU A 79 -3.86 -10.21 14.78
N TRP A 80 -2.79 -10.70 14.17
CA TRP A 80 -2.54 -10.40 12.77
C TRP A 80 -3.61 -11.03 11.89
N GLU A 81 -4.16 -10.24 10.97
CA GLU A 81 -5.22 -10.68 10.08
C GLU A 81 -4.62 -11.33 8.84
N PHE A 82 -5.21 -12.45 8.44
CA PHE A 82 -4.77 -13.19 7.28
C PHE A 82 -5.43 -12.65 6.01
N HIS A 83 -4.64 -12.36 4.99
CA HIS A 83 -5.12 -11.86 3.71
C HIS A 83 -4.73 -12.79 2.56
N GLN A 84 -5.71 -13.15 1.73
CA GLN A 84 -5.56 -14.16 0.67
C GLN A 84 -5.14 -13.54 -0.68
N CYS A 85 -5.30 -12.25 -0.81
CA CYS A 85 -5.18 -11.52 -2.05
C CYS A 85 -3.81 -10.88 -2.15
N HIS A 86 -2.97 -11.29 -3.11
CA HIS A 86 -1.82 -10.58 -3.70
C HIS A 86 -1.21 -11.51 -4.77
N MET A 87 -1.19 -11.09 -6.04
CA MET A 87 -0.60 -11.89 -7.13
C MET A 87 0.24 -11.01 -8.07
N PHE A 88 1.53 -11.34 -8.24
CA PHE A 88 2.15 -11.48 -9.56
C PHE A 88 3.52 -12.18 -9.51
N ASN A 89 3.66 -13.21 -10.35
CA ASN A 89 4.82 -14.04 -10.70
C ASN A 89 5.11 -15.30 -9.85
N LEU A 90 4.90 -16.44 -10.54
CA LEU A 90 5.32 -17.85 -10.42
C LEU A 90 6.24 -18.39 -9.30
N TRP A 91 6.64 -17.65 -8.27
CA TRP A 91 7.33 -18.18 -7.09
C TRP A 91 6.89 -17.42 -5.83
N GLN A 92 6.01 -18.06 -5.04
CA GLN A 92 5.92 -17.92 -3.58
C GLN A 92 5.79 -16.50 -2.99
N LYS A 93 4.66 -15.81 -3.20
CA LYS A 93 4.16 -14.82 -2.22
C LYS A 93 2.65 -14.99 -2.02
N TYR A 94 2.29 -16.19 -1.62
CA TYR A 94 0.95 -16.56 -1.16
C TYR A 94 0.71 -15.95 0.22
N ARG A 95 -0.49 -15.43 0.47
CA ARG A 95 -1.16 -15.57 1.76
C ARG A 95 -0.31 -15.09 2.95
N HIS A 96 -0.39 -13.80 3.26
CA HIS A 96 0.41 -13.24 4.36
C HIS A 96 -0.47 -12.64 5.45
N TYR A 97 0.17 -12.38 6.59
CA TYR A 97 -0.45 -11.75 7.73
C TYR A 97 -0.17 -10.26 7.73
N HIS A 98 -1.19 -9.48 8.02
CA HIS A 98 -1.14 -8.05 8.15
C HIS A 98 -0.91 -7.68 9.62
N SER A 99 0.18 -6.98 9.92
CA SER A 99 0.60 -6.63 11.29
C SER A 99 0.19 -5.23 11.74
N MET A 100 -0.49 -4.48 10.87
CA MET A 100 -1.16 -3.21 11.16
C MET A 100 -2.53 -3.23 10.46
N GLU A 101 -3.37 -2.22 10.60
CA GLU A 101 -4.56 -2.07 9.74
C GLU A 101 -4.29 -1.08 8.60
N VAL A 102 -3.61 0.04 8.90
CA VAL A 102 -3.20 1.05 7.92
C VAL A 102 -1.78 1.49 8.21
N PHE A 103 -0.86 1.24 7.27
CA PHE A 103 0.54 1.68 7.40
C PHE A 103 0.77 3.05 6.77
N ALA A 104 0.07 3.36 5.68
CA ALA A 104 0.18 4.63 4.99
C ALA A 104 -1.15 5.05 4.36
N THR A 105 -1.39 6.36 4.30
CA THR A 105 -2.51 6.95 3.55
C THR A 105 -1.99 7.67 2.31
N PHE A 106 -2.78 7.59 1.24
CA PHE A 106 -2.47 8.16 -0.06
C PHE A 106 -3.61 9.09 -0.45
N ASP A 107 -3.39 10.39 -0.33
CA ASP A 107 -4.42 11.40 -0.55
C ASP A 107 -4.13 12.18 -1.84
N VAL A 108 -5.16 12.42 -2.65
CA VAL A 108 -5.12 13.42 -3.71
C VAL A 108 -5.90 14.64 -3.24
N MET A 109 -5.25 15.79 -3.25
CA MET A 109 -5.77 17.05 -2.73
C MET A 109 -6.02 18.04 -3.88
N ASP A 110 -7.14 18.76 -3.84
CA ASP A 110 -7.38 19.89 -4.73
C ASP A 110 -6.52 21.12 -4.37
N LEU A 111 -6.63 22.18 -5.18
CA LEU A 111 -5.93 23.44 -4.95
C LEU A 111 -6.34 24.16 -3.66
N ASN A 112 -7.50 23.82 -3.08
CA ASN A 112 -7.97 24.36 -1.81
C ASN A 112 -7.50 23.52 -0.61
N GLY A 113 -6.68 22.48 -0.85
CA GLY A 113 -6.24 21.56 0.19
C GLY A 113 -7.33 20.63 0.70
N ARG A 114 -8.40 20.39 -0.07
CA ARG A 114 -9.44 19.40 0.23
C ARG A 114 -9.08 18.06 -0.38
N ARG A 115 -9.29 16.98 0.38
CA ARG A 115 -9.11 15.61 -0.12
C ARG A 115 -10.22 15.29 -1.12
N VAL A 116 -9.84 14.95 -2.35
CA VAL A 116 -10.77 14.66 -3.47
C VAL A 116 -10.71 13.21 -3.96
N ALA A 117 -9.61 12.52 -3.69
CA ALA A 117 -9.55 11.07 -3.77
C ALA A 117 -8.70 10.55 -2.61
N GLU A 118 -9.02 9.34 -2.16
CA GLU A 118 -8.28 8.66 -1.11
C GLU A 118 -7.98 7.23 -1.56
N GLY A 119 -6.75 6.84 -1.32
CA GLY A 119 -6.31 5.46 -1.29
C GLY A 119 -5.69 5.20 0.08
N HIS A 120 -5.60 3.94 0.44
CA HIS A 120 -4.88 3.55 1.63
C HIS A 120 -4.05 2.33 1.30
N LYS A 121 -2.91 2.24 1.96
CA LYS A 121 -2.27 0.96 2.11
C LYS A 121 -2.97 0.26 3.25
N ALA A 122 -3.99 -0.54 2.92
CA ALA A 122 -4.37 -1.67 3.76
C ALA A 122 -3.06 -2.38 4.08
N SER A 123 -2.78 -2.52 5.36
CA SER A 123 -1.52 -2.99 5.91
C SER A 123 -0.91 -4.11 5.07
N PHE A 124 0.38 -4.02 4.83
CA PHE A 124 1.10 -5.15 4.28
C PHE A 124 2.09 -5.65 5.33
N CYS A 125 2.58 -6.85 5.07
CA CYS A 125 3.83 -7.38 5.57
C CYS A 125 4.93 -6.31 5.71
N LEU A 126 5.41 -6.05 6.93
CA LEU A 126 6.62 -5.25 7.16
C LEU A 126 7.85 -6.17 7.12
N GLU A 127 8.72 -5.97 6.13
CA GLU A 127 9.92 -6.77 5.95
C GLU A 127 11.11 -5.97 5.41
N ASP A 128 12.32 -6.51 5.59
CA ASP A 128 13.55 -5.90 5.11
C ASP A 128 13.81 -6.30 3.64
N ASN A 129 13.29 -5.53 2.68
CA ASN A 129 13.49 -5.82 1.26
C ASN A 129 14.87 -5.39 0.73
N GLN A 130 15.40 -4.27 1.24
CA GLN A 130 16.70 -3.72 0.81
C GLN A 130 17.38 -3.02 1.98
N CYS A 131 18.65 -3.33 2.24
CA CYS A 131 19.41 -2.73 3.33
C CYS A 131 20.64 -1.97 2.81
N LEU A 132 21.10 -0.99 3.60
CA LEU A 132 22.36 -0.30 3.38
C LEU A 132 23.54 -1.30 3.44
N PRO A 133 24.67 -1.02 2.76
CA PRO A 133 25.84 -1.88 2.79
C PRO A 133 26.28 -2.19 4.23
N GLY A 134 26.47 -3.47 4.54
CA GLY A 134 26.88 -3.95 5.87
C GLY A 134 25.75 -4.15 6.88
N VAL A 135 24.52 -3.72 6.58
CA VAL A 135 23.34 -4.00 7.40
C VAL A 135 22.73 -5.35 7.00
N LYS A 136 22.49 -6.22 7.98
CA LYS A 136 21.86 -7.53 7.75
C LYS A 136 20.34 -7.41 7.93
N PRO A 137 19.52 -7.93 6.98
CA PRO A 137 18.08 -8.00 7.16
C PRO A 137 17.71 -8.97 8.29
N VAL A 138 16.65 -8.65 9.03
CA VAL A 138 16.15 -9.43 10.18
C VAL A 138 14.70 -9.84 9.96
N TYR A 139 13.86 -8.95 9.44
CA TYR A 139 12.42 -9.16 9.33
C TYR A 139 12.01 -9.68 7.96
N ALA A 140 11.18 -10.72 7.96
CA ALA A 140 10.64 -11.35 6.76
C ALA A 140 9.27 -11.94 7.06
N CYS A 141 8.28 -11.67 6.23
CA CYS A 141 6.92 -12.16 6.52
C CYS A 141 6.67 -13.59 6.06
N ALA A 142 7.54 -14.12 5.19
CA ALA A 142 7.47 -15.50 4.76
C ALA A 142 7.45 -16.44 5.97
N ASN A 143 6.69 -17.53 5.87
CA ASN A 143 6.58 -18.57 6.90
C ASN A 143 6.12 -18.04 8.28
N TYR A 144 5.23 -17.04 8.31
CA TYR A 144 4.77 -16.42 9.56
C TYR A 144 5.92 -15.84 10.40
N GLY A 145 6.94 -15.32 9.71
CA GLY A 145 8.08 -14.68 10.34
C GLY A 145 7.72 -13.38 11.04
N ASP A 146 8.68 -12.87 11.81
CA ASP A 146 8.51 -11.62 12.52
C ASP A 146 8.56 -10.43 11.56
N GLN A 147 7.74 -9.44 11.86
CA GLN A 147 7.58 -8.24 11.04
C GLN A 147 8.23 -7.03 11.69
N GLY A 148 8.74 -6.14 10.85
CA GLY A 148 9.44 -4.94 11.24
C GLY A 148 10.31 -4.38 10.12
N ILE A 149 10.97 -3.26 10.40
CA ILE A 149 11.96 -2.66 9.50
C ILE A 149 13.22 -2.38 10.32
N THR A 150 14.29 -3.11 10.01
CA THR A 150 15.59 -2.99 10.68
C THR A 150 16.19 -1.61 10.43
N VAL A 151 16.93 -1.06 11.40
CA VAL A 151 17.68 0.20 11.19
C VAL A 151 18.58 0.09 9.97
N GLY A 152 18.43 1.02 9.02
CA GLY A 152 19.17 1.02 7.76
C GLY A 152 18.63 0.07 6.69
N CYS A 153 17.49 -0.58 6.93
CA CYS A 153 16.75 -1.34 5.93
C CYS A 153 15.51 -0.57 5.45
N SER A 154 15.00 -0.97 4.29
CA SER A 154 13.81 -0.42 3.65
C SER A 154 12.81 -1.51 3.34
N ASP A 155 11.54 -1.17 3.54
CA ASP A 155 10.38 -1.90 3.04
C ASP A 155 9.91 -1.24 1.73
N ILE A 156 9.69 -2.04 0.69
CA ILE A 156 9.45 -1.59 -0.69
C ILE A 156 8.15 -2.18 -1.22
N TYR A 157 7.14 -1.32 -1.32
CA TYR A 157 5.88 -1.63 -1.99
C TYR A 157 5.91 -1.18 -3.43
N ARG A 158 6.16 -2.13 -4.34
CA ARG A 158 6.26 -1.87 -5.77
C ARG A 158 4.92 -1.53 -6.39
N HIS A 159 4.93 -0.65 -7.39
CA HIS A 159 3.76 -0.18 -8.13
C HIS A 159 2.89 -1.29 -8.75
N ASN A 160 3.43 -2.49 -8.97
CA ASN A 160 2.73 -3.63 -9.57
C ASN A 160 1.94 -4.47 -8.55
N ILE A 161 2.04 -4.16 -7.25
CA ILE A 161 1.34 -4.85 -6.18
C ILE A 161 -0.10 -4.29 -6.08
N ASP A 162 -1.05 -5.12 -5.66
CA ASP A 162 -2.41 -4.65 -5.37
C ASP A 162 -2.44 -3.64 -4.22
N CYS A 163 -3.45 -2.77 -4.25
CA CYS A 163 -3.63 -1.66 -3.31
C CYS A 163 -2.49 -0.63 -3.29
N GLN A 164 -1.54 -0.72 -4.23
CA GLN A 164 -0.45 0.24 -4.38
C GLN A 164 -0.82 1.34 -5.39
N TRP A 165 -1.92 2.04 -5.11
CA TRP A 165 -2.45 3.12 -5.95
C TRP A 165 -3.38 4.07 -5.19
N VAL A 166 -3.78 5.14 -5.86
CA VAL A 166 -5.03 5.86 -5.58
C VAL A 166 -5.98 5.66 -6.77
N ASP A 167 -7.23 5.27 -6.51
CA ASP A 167 -8.27 5.24 -7.53
C ASP A 167 -8.73 6.68 -7.82
N ILE A 168 -8.45 7.16 -9.02
CA ILE A 168 -8.73 8.54 -9.46
C ILE A 168 -9.78 8.58 -10.57
N THR A 169 -10.58 7.52 -10.73
CA THR A 169 -11.53 7.38 -11.83
C THR A 169 -12.52 8.56 -11.93
N GLU A 170 -12.91 9.12 -10.78
CA GLU A 170 -13.86 10.22 -10.66
C GLU A 170 -13.23 11.61 -10.77
N LEU A 171 -11.89 11.71 -10.89
CA LEU A 171 -11.21 13.00 -10.98
C LEU A 171 -11.16 13.49 -12.43
N ASN A 172 -11.52 14.74 -12.63
CA ASN A 172 -11.31 15.43 -13.89
C ASN A 172 -9.82 15.76 -14.08
N PRO A 173 -9.34 15.96 -15.31
CA PRO A 173 -8.02 16.52 -15.54
C PRO A 173 -7.85 17.87 -14.84
N GLY A 174 -6.73 18.07 -14.17
CA GLY A 174 -6.47 19.28 -13.40
C GLY A 174 -5.17 19.22 -12.62
N LEU A 175 -4.91 20.28 -11.86
CA LEU A 175 -3.79 20.35 -10.93
C LEU A 175 -4.22 19.86 -9.56
N TYR A 176 -3.46 18.91 -9.02
CA TYR A 176 -3.70 18.29 -7.72
C TYR A 176 -2.37 18.16 -6.97
N THR A 177 -2.46 18.03 -5.65
CA THR A 177 -1.32 17.65 -4.80
C THR A 177 -1.48 16.20 -4.37
N PHE A 178 -0.51 15.35 -4.71
CA PHE A 178 -0.43 13.99 -4.19
C PHE A 178 0.31 14.00 -2.86
N LYS A 179 -0.30 13.43 -1.82
CA LYS A 179 0.23 13.41 -0.46
C LYS A 179 0.27 12.00 0.06
N VAL A 180 1.45 11.60 0.55
CA VAL A 180 1.63 10.34 1.26
C VAL A 180 1.94 10.62 2.72
N ARG A 181 1.27 9.90 3.62
CA ARG A 181 1.55 9.95 5.06
C ARG A 181 1.83 8.54 5.56
N ILE A 182 3.00 8.35 6.19
CA ILE A 182 3.32 7.13 6.94
C ILE A 182 2.69 7.25 8.33
N LEU A 183 1.89 6.26 8.72
CA LEU A 183 1.26 6.20 10.03
C LEU A 183 2.21 5.49 11.00
N THR A 184 3.08 6.25 11.64
CA THR A 184 3.76 5.77 12.84
C THR A 184 2.80 5.94 14.01
N ILE A 185 2.31 4.84 14.57
CA ILE A 185 1.65 4.89 15.88
C ILE A 185 2.75 5.31 16.86
N LYS A 186 2.80 6.59 17.22
CA LYS A 186 3.54 7.01 18.41
C LYS A 186 2.85 6.30 19.56
N GLY A 187 3.48 5.27 20.11
CA GLY A 187 3.07 4.73 21.41
C GLY A 187 2.95 5.90 22.38
N CYS A 188 1.87 5.92 23.17
CA CYS A 188 1.74 6.81 24.31
C CYS A 188 2.99 6.78 25.19
#